data_AF-A0A239HVM1-F1
#
_entry.id   AF-A0A239HVM1-F1
#
_cell.length_a   1.000
_cell.length_b   1.000
_cell.length_c   1.000
_cell.angle_alpha   90.00
_cell.angle_beta   90.00
_cell.angle_gamma   90.00
#
_symmetry.space_group_name_H-M   'P 1'
#
loop_
_entity.id
_entity.type
_entity.pdbx_description
1 polymer ?
#
loop_
_entity_poly.entity_id
_entity_poly.type
_entity_poly.pdbx_seq_one_letter_code
_entity_poly.pdbx_strand_id
1 'polypeptide(L)'
;MAGNDNPPAIAGRLRHKVIGNGLRELDRFLSVLIDEVAMLMPPDDIDAVRVGRQRNTANKLRTLHTALGRSSPDHDRLRALGRSRDCLFYCDGVVTRSDRRHGTMMTIGWPCGENQVGGLIAVGERLVITPADLASVCGFYDRLGGDLVGVHPVPGRARLPLAPMSPISADANVACDGT
;
A
#
# COMPACT_ATOMS: atom_id res chain seq x y z
N MET A 1 -30.65 23.97 -10.48
CA MET A 1 -29.23 24.03 -10.88
C MET A 1 -28.41 23.56 -9.71
N ALA A 2 -27.98 22.30 -9.72
CA ALA A 2 -27.21 21.71 -8.61
C ALA A 2 -25.75 22.17 -8.71
N GLY A 3 -25.26 22.80 -7.63
CA GLY A 3 -23.86 23.16 -7.47
C GLY A 3 -23.01 21.90 -7.45
N ASN A 4 -22.05 21.83 -8.36
CA ASN A 4 -21.07 20.76 -8.42
C ASN A 4 -20.04 21.04 -7.32
N ASP A 5 -20.36 20.68 -6.07
CA ASP A 5 -19.46 20.73 -4.92
C ASP A 5 -18.40 19.62 -5.05
N ASN A 6 -17.59 19.72 -6.09
CA ASN A 6 -16.38 18.93 -6.17
C ASN A 6 -15.40 19.55 -5.17
N PRO A 7 -14.90 18.82 -4.17
CA PRO A 7 -13.94 19.37 -3.21
C PRO A 7 -12.76 19.97 -4.01
N PRO A 8 -12.21 21.11 -3.57
CA PRO A 8 -11.14 21.77 -4.31
C PRO A 8 -10.02 20.74 -4.54
N ALA A 9 -9.72 20.47 -5.82
CA ALA A 9 -8.63 19.59 -6.18
C ALA A 9 -7.39 20.07 -5.43
N ILE A 10 -6.68 19.18 -4.74
CA ILE A 10 -5.44 19.53 -4.03
C ILE A 10 -4.46 20.06 -5.09
N ALA A 11 -4.43 21.38 -5.22
CA ALA A 11 -3.65 22.13 -6.19
C ALA A 11 -2.60 22.91 -5.40
N GLY A 12 -1.34 22.75 -5.77
CA GLY A 12 -0.23 23.44 -5.13
C GLY A 12 1.03 22.59 -4.94
N ARG A 13 2.08 23.22 -4.40
CA ARG A 13 3.42 22.64 -4.19
C ARG A 13 3.42 21.32 -3.40
N LEU A 14 2.38 21.05 -2.61
CA LEU A 14 2.29 19.90 -1.70
C LEU A 14 1.53 18.70 -2.28
N ARG A 15 0.95 18.79 -3.48
CA ARG A 15 0.16 17.69 -4.08
C ARG A 15 0.96 16.38 -4.15
N HIS A 16 2.21 16.43 -4.58
CA HIS A 16 3.08 15.26 -4.67
C HIS A 16 3.31 14.60 -3.31
N LYS A 17 3.45 15.39 -2.23
CA LYS A 17 3.62 14.86 -0.87
C LYS A 17 2.36 14.16 -0.37
N VAL A 18 1.17 14.74 -0.62
CA VAL A 18 -0.10 14.12 -0.24
C VAL A 18 -0.27 12.77 -0.94
N ILE A 19 -0.06 12.74 -2.25
CA ILE A 19 -0.17 11.49 -3.02
C ILE A 19 0.90 10.49 -2.56
N GLY A 20 2.15 10.94 -2.40
CA GLY A 20 3.23 10.11 -1.87
C GLY A 20 2.88 9.52 -0.50
N ASN A 21 2.28 10.29 0.40
CA ASN A 21 1.84 9.81 1.70
C ASN A 21 0.73 8.75 1.60
N GLY A 22 -0.32 9.01 0.81
CA GLY A 22 -1.39 8.03 0.59
C GLY A 22 -0.87 6.71 0.02
N LEU A 23 0.07 6.76 -0.93
CA LEU A 23 0.72 5.56 -1.45
C LEU A 23 1.62 4.85 -0.41
N ARG A 24 2.17 5.58 0.59
CA ARG A 24 2.91 4.97 1.72
C ARG A 24 1.98 4.23 2.65
N GLU A 25 0.81 4.79 2.92
CA GLU A 25 -0.21 4.17 3.74
C GLU A 25 -0.78 2.91 3.09
N LEU A 26 -1.07 2.93 1.78
CA LEU A 26 -1.51 1.73 1.06
C LEU A 26 -0.46 0.60 1.09
N ASP A 27 0.80 0.92 0.82
CA ASP A 27 1.88 -0.08 0.87
C ASP A 27 2.14 -0.59 2.29
N ARG A 28 2.04 0.29 3.30
CA ARG A 28 2.14 -0.08 4.72
C ARG A 28 1.00 -1.02 5.11
N PHE A 29 -0.22 -0.71 4.70
CA PHE A 29 -1.40 -1.55 4.94
C PHE A 29 -1.24 -2.93 4.30
N LEU A 30 -0.84 -3.00 3.03
CA LEU A 30 -0.53 -4.26 2.35
C LEU A 30 0.57 -5.04 3.09
N SER A 31 1.63 -4.36 3.53
CA SER A 31 2.69 -5.01 4.30
C SER A 31 2.17 -5.63 5.60
N VAL A 32 1.25 -4.98 6.30
CA VAL A 32 0.65 -5.52 7.53
C VAL A 32 -0.23 -6.71 7.20
N LEU A 33 -1.06 -6.64 6.16
CA LEU A 33 -1.88 -7.78 5.72
C LEU A 33 -1.02 -9.01 5.39
N ILE A 34 0.12 -8.84 4.72
CA ILE A 34 1.04 -9.95 4.44
C ILE A 34 1.61 -10.55 5.73
N ASP A 35 1.95 -9.71 6.72
CA ASP A 35 2.45 -10.18 8.01
C ASP A 35 1.39 -11.01 8.74
N GLU A 36 0.13 -10.56 8.73
CA GLU A 36 -0.99 -11.29 9.33
C GLU A 36 -1.23 -12.64 8.65
N VAL A 37 -1.22 -12.69 7.31
CA VAL A 37 -1.36 -13.96 6.57
C VAL A 37 -0.20 -14.91 6.88
N ALA A 38 1.04 -14.41 6.93
CA ALA A 38 2.20 -15.22 7.29
C ALA A 38 2.10 -15.79 8.71
N MET A 39 1.55 -15.03 9.66
CA MET A 39 1.32 -15.49 11.05
C MET A 39 0.26 -16.60 11.17
N LEU A 40 -0.62 -16.74 10.17
CA LEU A 40 -1.65 -17.79 10.12
C LEU A 40 -1.16 -19.10 9.47
N MET A 41 -0.03 -19.06 8.76
CA MET A 41 0.54 -20.23 8.11
C MET A 41 1.32 -21.13 9.09
N PRO A 42 1.47 -22.43 8.80
CA PRO A 42 2.32 -23.31 9.59
C PRO A 42 3.77 -22.81 9.67
N PRO A 43 4.43 -22.87 10.84
CA PRO A 43 5.82 -22.42 11.00
C PRO A 43 6.82 -23.14 10.08
N ASP A 44 6.52 -24.37 9.68
CA ASP A 44 7.35 -25.17 8.77
C ASP A 44 7.29 -24.66 7.31
N ASP A 45 6.21 -23.97 6.95
CA ASP A 45 6.01 -23.41 5.61
C ASP A 45 6.61 -22.00 5.49
N ILE A 46 6.55 -21.20 6.56
CA ILE A 46 7.04 -19.82 6.55
C ILE A 46 7.53 -19.31 7.92
N ASP A 47 8.69 -18.67 7.92
CA ASP A 47 9.20 -17.93 9.08
C ASP A 47 8.55 -16.54 9.14
N ALA A 48 7.42 -16.44 9.85
CA ALA A 48 6.66 -15.20 10.00
C ALA A 48 7.48 -14.07 10.65
N VAL A 49 8.42 -14.38 11.56
CA VAL A 49 9.29 -13.38 12.20
C VAL A 49 10.24 -12.78 11.17
N ARG A 50 10.84 -13.61 10.32
CA ARG A 50 11.70 -13.14 9.22
C ARG A 50 10.92 -12.33 8.21
N VAL A 51 9.69 -12.72 7.86
CA VAL A 51 8.80 -11.95 6.98
C VAL A 51 8.50 -10.57 7.58
N GLY A 52 8.08 -10.51 8.85
CA GLY A 52 7.76 -9.27 9.56
C GLY A 52 8.91 -8.25 9.60
N ARG A 53 10.16 -8.72 9.65
CA ARG A 53 11.38 -7.88 9.64
C ARG A 53 11.69 -7.25 8.28
N GLN A 54 11.15 -7.77 7.18
CA GLN A 54 11.40 -7.17 5.88
C GLN A 54 10.71 -5.79 5.82
N ARG A 55 11.36 -4.79 5.24
CA ARG A 55 10.73 -3.46 5.04
C ARG A 55 10.17 -3.25 3.64
N ASN A 56 10.47 -4.17 2.74
CA ASN A 56 10.09 -4.10 1.34
C ASN A 56 8.89 -5.02 1.09
N THR A 57 7.72 -4.43 0.87
CA THR A 57 6.45 -5.14 0.65
C THR A 57 6.52 -6.11 -0.53
N ALA A 58 7.21 -5.75 -1.62
CA ALA A 58 7.37 -6.63 -2.78
C ALA A 58 8.14 -7.91 -2.43
N ASN A 59 9.17 -7.81 -1.59
CA ASN A 59 9.92 -8.97 -1.10
C ASN A 59 9.10 -9.81 -0.12
N LYS A 60 8.31 -9.17 0.76
CA LYS A 60 7.38 -9.88 1.66
C LYS A 60 6.38 -10.71 0.88
N LEU A 61 5.68 -10.09 -0.07
CA LEU A 61 4.67 -10.75 -0.88
C LEU A 61 5.27 -11.91 -1.68
N ARG A 62 6.46 -11.73 -2.26
CA ARG A 62 7.16 -12.82 -2.96
C ARG A 62 7.51 -13.96 -2.02
N THR A 63 7.95 -13.67 -0.79
CA THR A 63 8.28 -14.70 0.21
C THR A 63 7.03 -15.50 0.55
N LEU A 64 5.90 -14.83 0.80
CA LEU A 64 4.62 -15.46 1.05
C LEU A 64 4.15 -16.31 -0.13
N HIS A 65 4.18 -15.78 -1.36
CA HIS A 65 3.79 -16.53 -2.56
C HIS A 65 4.67 -17.77 -2.76
N THR A 66 5.98 -17.66 -2.50
CA THR A 66 6.90 -18.79 -2.59
C THR A 66 6.53 -19.89 -1.61
N ALA A 67 6.20 -19.54 -0.35
CA ALA A 67 5.73 -20.50 0.65
C ALA A 67 4.42 -21.18 0.24
N LEU A 68 3.54 -20.46 -0.46
CA LEU A 68 2.28 -20.98 -1.01
C LEU A 68 2.44 -21.74 -2.34
N GLY A 69 3.67 -21.88 -2.87
CA GLY A 69 3.92 -22.48 -4.18
C GLY A 69 3.34 -21.68 -5.37
N ARG A 70 3.12 -20.38 -5.19
CA ARG A 70 2.52 -19.48 -6.20
C ARG A 70 3.58 -18.62 -6.88
N SER A 71 3.29 -18.24 -8.13
CA SER A 71 4.07 -17.22 -8.83
C SER A 71 3.87 -15.83 -8.20
N SER A 72 4.83 -14.92 -8.40
CA SER A 72 4.77 -13.54 -7.90
C SER A 72 4.95 -12.54 -9.06
N PRO A 73 3.97 -12.46 -10.00
CA PRO A 73 4.09 -11.62 -11.19
C PRO A 73 4.11 -10.12 -10.85
N ASP A 74 3.53 -9.74 -9.72
CA ASP A 74 3.38 -8.35 -9.29
C ASP A 74 4.62 -7.77 -8.59
N HIS A 75 5.68 -8.56 -8.44
CA HIS A 75 6.89 -8.15 -7.71
C HIS A 75 7.52 -6.89 -8.29
N ASP A 76 7.74 -6.85 -9.61
CA ASP A 76 8.40 -5.72 -10.26
C ASP A 76 7.54 -4.46 -10.22
N ARG A 77 6.22 -4.61 -10.37
CA ARG A 77 5.27 -3.51 -10.25
C ARG A 77 5.27 -2.91 -8.84
N LEU A 78 5.25 -3.74 -7.79
CA LEU A 78 5.35 -3.27 -6.41
C LEU A 78 6.68 -2.56 -6.14
N ARG A 79 7.79 -3.07 -6.70
CA ARG A 79 9.08 -2.38 -6.59
C ARG A 79 9.06 -1.02 -7.29
N ALA A 80 8.47 -0.94 -8.47
CA ALA A 80 8.32 0.31 -9.21
C ALA A 80 7.44 1.30 -8.42
N LEU A 81 6.31 0.86 -7.88
CA LEU A 81 5.44 1.67 -7.01
C LEU A 81 6.17 2.21 -5.78
N GLY A 82 6.96 1.37 -5.11
CA GLY A 82 7.78 1.79 -3.97
C GLY A 82 8.73 2.94 -4.34
N ARG A 83 9.39 2.85 -5.49
CA ARG A 83 10.28 3.92 -6.00
C ARG A 83 9.50 5.18 -6.38
N SER A 84 8.40 5.04 -7.13
CA SER A 84 7.55 6.16 -7.54
C SER A 84 7.02 6.95 -6.33
N ARG A 85 6.56 6.23 -5.31
CA ARG A 85 6.09 6.81 -4.05
C ARG A 85 7.21 7.54 -3.30
N ASP A 86 8.37 6.91 -3.16
CA ASP A 86 9.50 7.53 -2.45
C ASP A 86 9.97 8.78 -3.20
N CYS A 87 9.93 8.79 -4.54
CA CYS A 87 10.17 9.98 -5.36
C CYS A 87 9.14 11.10 -5.09
N LEU A 88 7.84 10.78 -5.05
CA LEU A 88 6.78 11.74 -4.73
C LEU A 88 6.95 12.35 -3.33
N PHE A 89 7.33 11.53 -2.35
CA PHE A 89 7.38 11.92 -0.95
C PHE A 89 8.68 12.65 -0.57
N TYR A 90 9.84 12.11 -0.96
CA TYR A 90 11.15 12.63 -0.54
C TYR A 90 11.81 13.57 -1.55
N CYS A 91 11.44 13.48 -2.84
CA CYS A 91 12.09 14.26 -3.91
C CYS A 91 11.13 15.26 -4.56
N ASP A 92 10.01 15.59 -3.90
CA ASP A 92 8.96 16.48 -4.41
C ASP A 92 8.49 16.10 -5.84
N GLY A 93 8.52 14.81 -6.16
CA GLY A 93 8.16 14.26 -7.47
C GLY A 93 9.23 14.42 -8.55
N VAL A 94 10.45 14.88 -8.24
CA VAL A 94 11.56 14.89 -9.20
C VAL A 94 12.33 13.58 -9.11
N VAL A 95 12.55 12.93 -10.26
CA VAL A 95 13.25 11.64 -10.33
C VAL A 95 14.74 11.87 -10.12
N THR A 96 15.27 11.43 -8.99
CA THR A 96 16.69 11.58 -8.64
C THR A 96 17.48 10.28 -8.74
N ARG A 97 16.79 9.14 -8.90
CA ARG A 97 17.40 7.81 -8.94
C ARG A 97 16.74 6.98 -10.04
N SER A 98 17.57 6.24 -10.76
CA SER A 98 17.16 5.23 -11.73
C SER A 98 16.96 3.86 -11.06
N ASP A 99 16.41 2.91 -11.81
CA ASP A 99 16.18 1.55 -11.33
C ASP A 99 17.48 0.78 -11.03
N ARG A 100 18.54 1.10 -11.78
CA ARG A 100 19.84 0.43 -11.70
C ARG A 100 20.91 1.43 -11.33
N ARG A 101 21.98 0.95 -10.68
CA ARG A 101 23.16 1.79 -10.40
C ARG A 101 23.69 2.37 -11.71
N HIS A 102 23.91 3.68 -11.76
CA HIS A 102 24.33 4.43 -12.96
C HIS A 102 23.34 4.43 -14.15
N GLY A 103 22.10 3.99 -13.96
CA GLY A 103 21.07 4.10 -15.00
C GLY A 103 20.55 5.53 -15.15
N THR A 104 19.84 5.80 -16.25
CA THR A 104 19.21 7.10 -16.55
C THR A 104 17.68 7.08 -16.47
N MET A 105 17.07 5.90 -16.31
CA MET A 105 15.62 5.71 -16.32
C MET A 105 15.12 5.06 -15.03
N MET A 106 13.94 5.48 -14.58
CA MET A 106 13.17 4.84 -13.52
C MET A 106 11.87 4.28 -14.10
N THR A 107 11.53 3.03 -13.76
CA THR A 107 10.23 2.45 -14.08
C THR A 107 9.18 2.98 -13.12
N ILE A 108 8.07 3.46 -13.68
CA ILE A 108 6.93 3.95 -12.92
C ILE A 108 6.03 2.79 -12.47
N GLY A 109 5.40 2.90 -11.30
CA GLY A 109 4.55 1.83 -10.74
C GLY A 109 3.13 1.71 -11.30
N TRP A 110 2.69 2.68 -12.10
CA TRP A 110 1.39 2.68 -12.77
C TRP A 110 1.53 2.48 -14.28
N PRO A 111 0.46 2.03 -14.95
CA PRO A 111 0.49 1.84 -16.39
C PRO A 111 0.81 3.15 -17.12
N CYS A 112 1.55 3.07 -18.22
CA CYS A 112 1.67 4.17 -19.16
C CYS A 112 1.08 3.71 -20.50
N GLY A 113 -0.14 4.15 -20.79
CA GLY A 113 -0.92 3.63 -21.92
C GLY A 113 -1.59 2.27 -21.64
N GLU A 114 -2.19 1.69 -22.67
CA GLU A 114 -3.25 0.69 -22.53
C GLU A 114 -2.82 -0.71 -22.04
N ASN A 115 -1.54 -1.05 -21.93
CA ASN A 115 -1.19 -2.42 -21.49
C ASN A 115 0.25 -2.66 -21.00
N GLN A 116 0.99 -1.62 -20.60
CA GLN A 116 2.35 -1.80 -20.07
C GLN A 116 2.42 -1.38 -18.61
N VAL A 117 2.89 -2.30 -17.75
CA VAL A 117 3.40 -1.92 -16.43
C VAL A 117 4.61 -1.03 -16.66
N GLY A 118 4.49 0.21 -16.22
CA GLY A 118 5.62 1.12 -16.09
C GLY A 118 6.02 1.82 -17.37
N GLY A 119 5.56 3.07 -17.48
CA GLY A 119 6.30 4.06 -18.25
C GLY A 119 7.72 4.21 -17.68
N LEU A 120 8.67 4.50 -18.55
CA LEU A 120 10.01 4.92 -18.13
C LEU A 120 10.01 6.44 -18.03
N ILE A 121 10.60 6.95 -16.95
CA ILE A 121 10.83 8.38 -16.74
C ILE A 121 12.32 8.63 -16.53
N ALA A 122 12.84 9.67 -17.16
CA ALA A 122 14.26 9.97 -17.06
C ALA A 122 14.60 10.62 -15.71
N VAL A 123 15.83 10.39 -15.25
CA VAL A 123 16.36 11.14 -14.10
C VAL A 123 16.40 12.63 -14.43
N GLY A 124 15.90 13.46 -13.52
CA GLY A 124 15.71 14.90 -13.69
C GLY A 124 14.28 15.28 -14.08
N GLU A 125 13.48 14.35 -14.61
CA GLU A 125 12.09 14.63 -14.97
C GLU A 125 11.16 14.61 -13.75
N ARG A 126 9.99 15.26 -13.92
CA ARG A 126 8.95 15.31 -12.90
C ARG A 126 7.95 14.19 -13.12
N LEU A 127 7.77 13.39 -12.07
CA LEU A 127 6.77 12.34 -12.00
C LEU A 127 5.38 12.96 -11.91
N VAL A 128 4.59 12.78 -12.97
CA VAL A 128 3.19 13.19 -13.05
C VAL A 128 2.32 11.95 -12.86
N ILE A 129 1.31 12.08 -12.01
CA ILE A 129 0.30 11.05 -11.76
C ILE A 129 -1.08 11.66 -12.00
N THR A 130 -1.83 11.04 -12.90
CA THR A 130 -3.19 11.45 -13.23
C THR A 130 -4.19 10.78 -12.28
N PRO A 131 -5.44 11.28 -12.21
CA PRO A 131 -6.51 10.58 -11.47
C PRO A 131 -6.74 9.14 -11.96
N ALA A 132 -6.59 8.88 -13.27
CA ALA A 132 -6.74 7.53 -13.84
C ALA A 132 -5.62 6.60 -13.37
N ASP A 133 -4.38 7.10 -13.31
CA ASP A 133 -3.24 6.36 -12.77
C ASP A 133 -3.49 5.99 -11.31
N LEU A 134 -3.95 6.95 -10.50
CA LEU A 134 -4.24 6.73 -9.08
C LEU A 134 -5.34 5.67 -8.90
N ALA A 135 -6.41 5.73 -9.70
CA ALA A 135 -7.46 4.71 -9.69
C ALA A 135 -6.92 3.31 -10.05
N SER A 136 -6.03 3.22 -11.04
CA SER A 136 -5.35 1.96 -11.41
C SER A 136 -4.47 1.42 -10.28
N VAL A 137 -3.76 2.31 -9.57
CA VAL A 137 -2.94 1.91 -8.41
C VAL A 137 -3.82 1.43 -7.26
N CYS A 138 -4.92 2.12 -6.95
CA CYS A 138 -5.87 1.69 -5.93
C CYS A 138 -6.46 0.31 -6.27
N GLY A 139 -6.93 0.11 -7.50
CA GLY A 139 -7.46 -1.18 -7.95
C GLY A 139 -6.40 -2.30 -7.91
N PHE A 140 -5.13 -1.97 -8.16
CA PHE A 140 -4.04 -2.91 -8.00
C PHE A 140 -3.83 -3.34 -6.54
N TYR A 141 -3.80 -2.40 -5.59
CA TYR A 141 -3.70 -2.74 -4.16
C TYR A 141 -4.93 -3.48 -3.65
N ASP A 142 -6.12 -3.10 -4.11
CA ASP A 142 -7.38 -3.77 -3.77
C ASP A 142 -7.38 -5.23 -4.23
N ARG A 143 -6.98 -5.50 -5.48
CA ARG A 143 -6.81 -6.86 -5.99
C ARG A 143 -5.82 -7.67 -5.15
N LEU A 144 -4.65 -7.10 -4.83
CA LEU A 144 -3.65 -7.78 -3.99
C LEU A 144 -4.20 -8.10 -2.59
N GLY A 145 -4.96 -7.19 -1.99
CA GLY A 145 -5.63 -7.42 -0.71
C GLY A 145 -6.69 -8.52 -0.81
N GLY A 146 -7.51 -8.50 -1.86
CA GLY A 146 -8.51 -9.52 -2.15
C GLY A 146 -7.89 -10.90 -2.34
N ASP A 147 -6.80 -10.99 -3.11
CA ASP A 147 -6.06 -12.24 -3.33
C ASP A 147 -5.53 -12.80 -2.00
N LEU A 148 -5.01 -11.94 -1.12
CA LEU A 148 -4.49 -12.33 0.20
C LEU A 148 -5.59 -12.87 1.12
N VAL A 149 -6.76 -12.21 1.18
CA VAL A 149 -7.90 -12.66 1.98
C VAL A 149 -8.50 -13.95 1.40
N GLY A 150 -8.51 -14.09 0.08
CA GLY A 150 -8.99 -15.27 -0.63
C GLY A 150 -8.11 -16.52 -0.51
N VAL A 151 -6.86 -16.39 -0.03
CA VAL A 151 -5.95 -17.54 0.19
C VAL A 151 -6.45 -18.48 1.29
N HIS A 152 -7.41 -18.07 2.12
CA HIS A 152 -7.98 -18.89 3.18
C HIS A 152 -9.34 -19.51 2.80
N PRO A 153 -9.44 -20.83 2.61
CA PRO A 153 -10.49 -21.58 3.29
C PRO A 153 -10.13 -21.59 4.78
N VAL A 154 -11.08 -21.29 5.66
CA VAL A 154 -10.91 -21.48 7.11
C VAL A 154 -11.39 -22.89 7.45
N PRO A 155 -10.52 -23.88 7.68
CA PRO A 155 -10.86 -25.00 8.54
C PRO A 155 -10.35 -24.71 9.95
N GLY A 156 -11.26 -24.49 10.89
CA GLY A 156 -11.00 -24.86 12.29
C GLY A 156 -10.38 -23.83 13.24
N ARG A 157 -10.36 -22.53 12.94
CA ARG A 157 -10.27 -21.53 14.03
C ARG A 157 -11.67 -21.10 14.40
N ALA A 158 -12.14 -21.61 15.55
CA ALA A 158 -13.31 -21.08 16.22
C ALA A 158 -13.22 -19.56 16.21
N ARG A 159 -14.27 -18.89 15.69
CA ARG A 159 -14.47 -17.47 15.91
C ARG A 159 -14.28 -17.26 17.41
N LEU A 160 -13.22 -16.57 17.81
CA LEU A 160 -13.24 -15.94 19.12
C LEU A 160 -14.51 -15.08 19.11
N PRO A 161 -15.47 -15.31 20.03
CA PRO A 161 -16.61 -14.43 20.10
C PRO A 161 -16.03 -13.03 20.31
N LEU A 162 -16.28 -12.13 19.34
CA LEU A 162 -16.27 -10.71 19.59
C LEU A 162 -17.16 -10.54 20.81
N ALA A 163 -16.55 -10.39 21.99
CA ALA A 163 -17.28 -10.04 23.18
C ALA A 163 -18.08 -8.79 22.81
N PRO A 164 -19.41 -8.78 23.00
CA PRO A 164 -20.17 -7.56 22.79
C PRO A 164 -19.49 -6.49 23.65
N MET A 165 -19.08 -5.38 23.02
CA MET A 165 -18.64 -4.22 23.78
C MET A 165 -19.78 -3.89 24.74
N SER A 166 -19.54 -4.10 26.04
CA SER A 166 -20.44 -3.60 27.06
C SER A 166 -20.65 -2.10 26.79
N PRO A 167 -21.90 -1.61 26.81
CA PRO A 167 -22.14 -0.19 26.65
C PRO A 167 -21.35 0.54 27.73
N ILE A 168 -20.62 1.56 27.30
CA ILE A 168 -19.96 2.51 28.19
C ILE A 168 -21.04 3.02 29.15
N SER A 169 -20.90 2.66 30.43
CA SER A 169 -21.77 3.15 31.50
C SER A 169 -21.70 4.67 31.48
N ALA A 170 -22.82 5.31 31.17
CA ALA A 170 -22.99 6.75 31.25
C ALA A 170 -23.15 7.15 32.73
N ASP A 171 -22.07 7.06 33.50
CA ASP A 171 -21.99 7.63 34.83
C ASP A 171 -20.57 8.13 35.09
N ALA A 172 -20.31 9.33 34.58
CA ALA A 172 -19.23 10.20 35.06
C ALA A 172 -19.76 11.64 35.08
N ASN A 173 -20.60 11.93 36.07
CA ASN A 173 -20.83 13.30 36.52
C ASN A 173 -19.49 13.86 37.05
N VAL A 174 -18.79 14.60 36.20
CA VAL A 174 -17.72 15.49 36.65
C VAL A 174 -18.38 16.83 36.99
N ALA A 175 -18.70 16.99 38.28
CA ALA A 175 -18.86 18.30 38.87
C ALA A 175 -17.47 18.94 38.96
N CYS A 176 -17.26 20.03 38.23
CA CYS A 176 -16.19 20.98 38.50
C CYS A 176 -16.85 22.29 38.93
N ASP A 177 -17.07 22.43 40.23
CA ASP A 177 -17.18 23.73 40.87
C ASP A 177 -15.82 24.44 40.75
N GLY A 178 -15.86 25.69 40.31
CA GLY A 178 -14.69 26.56 40.24
C GLY A 178 -15.15 28.01 40.23
N THR A 179 -15.20 28.58 41.44
CA THR A 179 -15.29 30.02 41.76
C THR A 179 -14.23 30.85 41.07
#